data_AF-A0A1Q9LMQ8-F1
#
_entry.id   AF-A0A1Q9LMQ8-F1
#
_cell.length_a   1.000
_cell.length_b   1.000
_cell.length_c   1.000
_cell.angle_alpha   90.00
_cell.angle_beta   90.00
_cell.angle_gamma   90.00
#
_symmetry.space_group_name_H-M   'P 1'
#
loop_
_entity.id
_entity.type
_entity.pdbx_description
1 polymer ?
#
loop_
_entity_poly.entity_id
_entity_poly.type
_entity_poly.pdbx_seq_one_letter_code
_entity_poly.pdbx_strand_id
1 'polypeptide(L)'
;MALTITAAVVIAFLFSDAVATAVLFVLLTPAALAASVHIGMFMLMLGDGSPKSRVSHTAIMVAVIAPTVGTLVVQVVAVVLAIGWSGRAFPLPLLAAVASALWCWSITAAAAAVVKAYR
;
A
#
# COMPACT_ATOMS: atom_id res chain seq x y z
N MET A 1 -20.31 17.17 37.45
CA MET A 1 -20.83 17.59 36.12
C MET A 1 -19.74 17.92 35.11
N ALA A 2 -18.65 18.62 35.46
CA ALA A 2 -17.57 18.91 34.50
C ALA A 2 -16.86 17.64 33.99
N LEU A 3 -16.52 16.71 34.88
CA LEU A 3 -15.79 15.47 34.55
C LEU A 3 -16.56 14.55 33.58
N THR A 4 -17.89 14.50 33.69
CA THR A 4 -18.77 13.69 32.83
C THR A 4 -18.89 14.25 31.42
N ILE A 5 -18.86 15.58 31.25
CA ILE A 5 -18.92 16.23 29.94
C ILE A 5 -17.59 16.04 29.21
N THR A 6 -16.45 16.19 29.90
CA THR A 6 -15.13 15.98 29.30
C THR A 6 -14.93 14.54 28.84
N ALA A 7 -15.36 13.55 29.65
CA ALA A 7 -15.30 12.15 29.25
C ALA A 7 -16.17 11.84 28.03
N ALA A 8 -17.40 12.37 27.97
CA ALA A 8 -18.29 12.18 26.82
C ALA A 8 -17.73 12.80 25.54
N VAL A 9 -17.13 13.99 25.61
CA VAL A 9 -16.49 14.65 24.46
C VAL A 9 -15.27 13.87 23.98
N VAL A 10 -14.42 13.38 24.89
CA VAL A 10 -13.25 12.58 24.55
C VAL A 10 -13.67 11.25 23.89
N ILE A 11 -14.69 10.57 24.42
CA ILE A 11 -15.22 9.33 23.85
C ILE A 11 -15.80 9.57 22.45
N ALA A 12 -16.60 10.63 22.26
CA ALA A 12 -17.16 10.96 20.96
C ALA A 12 -16.07 11.30 19.92
N PHE A 13 -15.02 12.00 20.33
CA PHE A 13 -13.89 12.34 19.45
C PHE A 13 -13.07 11.11 19.06
N LEU A 14 -12.83 10.19 20.00
CA LEU A 14 -12.15 8.92 19.76
C LEU A 14 -12.97 7.98 18.86
N PHE A 15 -14.29 7.94 19.03
CA PHE A 15 -15.19 7.18 18.16
C PHE A 15 -15.16 7.73 16.72
N SER A 16 -15.17 9.05 16.55
CA SER A 16 -15.07 9.67 15.22
C SER A 16 -13.74 9.34 14.53
N ASP A 17 -12.62 9.37 15.27
CA ASP A 17 -11.30 9.05 14.74
C ASP A 17 -11.18 7.56 14.34
N ALA A 18 -11.68 6.66 15.19
CA ALA A 18 -11.67 5.21 14.90
C ALA A 18 -12.54 4.86 13.69
N VAL A 19 -13.74 5.46 13.57
CA VAL A 19 -14.62 5.27 12.41
C VAL A 19 -13.97 5.81 11.14
N ALA A 20 -13.40 7.01 11.18
CA ALA A 20 -12.71 7.60 10.02
C ALA A 20 -11.49 6.75 9.59
N THR A 21 -10.72 6.26 10.56
CA THR A 21 -9.58 5.37 10.31
C THR A 21 -10.01 4.06 9.66
N ALA A 22 -11.07 3.43 10.19
CA ALA A 22 -11.61 2.18 9.63
C ALA A 22 -12.14 2.37 8.21
N VAL A 23 -12.91 3.45 7.96
CA VAL A 23 -13.42 3.80 6.63
C VAL A 23 -12.26 4.01 5.65
N LEU A 24 -11.21 4.72 6.05
CA LEU A 24 -10.04 4.94 5.20
C LEU A 24 -9.29 3.63 4.88
N PHE A 25 -9.14 2.71 5.83
CA PHE A 25 -8.57 1.40 5.52
C PHE A 25 -9.43 0.60 4.54
N VAL A 26 -10.75 0.61 4.72
CA VAL A 26 -11.70 -0.09 3.83
C VAL A 26 -11.65 0.48 2.41
N LEU A 27 -11.42 1.78 2.23
CA LEU A 27 -11.34 2.41 0.91
C LEU A 27 -9.94 2.29 0.29
N LEU A 28 -8.89 2.59 1.05
CA LEU A 28 -7.53 2.71 0.52
C LEU A 28 -6.83 1.36 0.34
N THR A 29 -7.13 0.37 1.17
CA THR A 29 -6.51 -0.96 1.05
C THR A 29 -6.83 -1.65 -0.29
N PRO A 30 -8.11 -1.81 -0.70
CA PRO A 30 -8.42 -2.42 -1.97
C PRO A 30 -7.93 -1.57 -3.16
N ALA A 31 -8.00 -0.24 -3.05
CA ALA A 31 -7.49 0.65 -4.09
C ALA A 31 -5.97 0.50 -4.29
N ALA A 32 -5.19 0.47 -3.20
CA ALA A 32 -3.74 0.27 -3.26
C ALA A 32 -3.36 -1.10 -3.82
N LEU A 33 -4.07 -2.16 -3.41
CA LEU A 33 -3.85 -3.50 -3.95
C LEU A 33 -4.19 -3.59 -5.44
N ALA A 34 -5.35 -3.08 -5.86
CA ALA A 34 -5.74 -3.05 -7.27
C ALA A 34 -4.73 -2.28 -8.12
N ALA A 35 -4.27 -1.11 -7.65
CA ALA A 35 -3.24 -0.33 -8.32
C ALA A 35 -1.90 -1.09 -8.44
N SER A 36 -1.46 -1.77 -7.37
CA SER A 36 -0.22 -2.55 -7.37
C SER A 36 -0.24 -3.70 -8.39
N VAL A 37 -1.39 -4.40 -8.51
CA VAL A 37 -1.59 -5.48 -9.48
C VAL A 37 -1.59 -4.90 -10.90
N HIS A 38 -2.23 -3.76 -11.12
CA HIS A 38 -2.28 -3.10 -12.42
C HIS A 38 -0.89 -2.66 -12.89
N ILE A 39 -0.09 -2.08 -11.99
CA ILE A 39 1.31 -1.71 -12.26
C ILE A 39 2.12 -2.96 -12.61
N GLY A 40 1.98 -4.04 -11.84
CA GLY A 40 2.71 -5.27 -12.10
C GLY A 40 2.38 -5.90 -13.45
N MET A 41 1.11 -5.90 -13.85
CA MET A 41 0.70 -6.33 -15.20
C MET A 41 1.27 -5.43 -16.30
N PHE A 42 1.31 -4.12 -16.08
CA PHE A 42 1.88 -3.18 -17.05
C PHE A 42 3.39 -3.42 -17.25
N MET A 43 4.11 -3.72 -16.17
CA MET A 43 5.53 -4.07 -16.24
C MET A 43 5.80 -5.34 -17.06
N LEU A 44 4.91 -6.34 -16.99
CA LEU A 44 4.98 -7.51 -17.87
C LEU A 44 4.85 -7.15 -19.34
N MET A 45 3.83 -6.35 -19.69
CA MET A 45 3.57 -5.95 -21.07
C MET A 45 4.74 -5.16 -21.68
N LEU A 46 5.43 -4.33 -20.89
CA LEU A 46 6.64 -3.63 -21.31
C LEU A 46 7.84 -4.58 -21.53
N GLY A 47 7.90 -5.69 -20.80
CA GLY A 47 8.93 -6.72 -20.96
C GLY A 47 8.79 -7.56 -22.24
N ASP A 48 7.56 -7.79 -22.69
CA ASP A 48 7.24 -8.60 -23.89
C ASP A 48 7.59 -7.92 -25.23
N GLY A 49 7.91 -6.62 -25.23
CA GLY A 49 8.27 -5.88 -26.44
C GLY A 49 9.67 -6.16 -27.02
N SER A 50 10.44 -7.09 -26.46
CA SER A 50 11.77 -7.47 -26.95
C SER A 50 11.69 -8.76 -27.77
N PRO A 51 12.14 -8.79 -29.04
CA PRO A 51 11.94 -9.94 -29.95
C PRO A 51 12.83 -11.16 -29.63
N LYS A 52 13.43 -11.23 -28.45
CA LYS A 52 14.27 -12.36 -28.04
C LYS A 52 13.94 -12.79 -26.61
N SER A 53 13.58 -14.07 -26.49
CA SER A 53 13.62 -14.89 -25.28
C SER A 53 12.48 -14.73 -24.28
N ARG A 54 11.64 -15.78 -24.25
CA ARG A 54 10.93 -16.37 -23.09
C ARG A 54 11.03 -15.54 -21.81
N VAL A 55 9.95 -14.88 -21.43
CA VAL A 55 9.82 -14.25 -20.12
C VAL A 55 10.09 -15.32 -19.07
N SER A 56 11.22 -15.21 -18.36
CA SER A 56 11.55 -16.08 -17.26
C SER A 56 10.42 -16.02 -16.23
N HIS A 57 9.96 -17.17 -15.74
CA HIS A 57 8.96 -17.25 -14.69
C HIS A 57 9.34 -16.38 -13.47
N THR A 58 10.65 -16.21 -13.23
CA THR A 58 11.21 -15.31 -12.22
C THR A 58 10.93 -13.83 -12.51
N ALA A 59 11.01 -13.40 -13.76
CA ALA A 59 10.67 -12.02 -14.14
C ALA A 59 9.18 -11.73 -13.98
N ILE A 60 8.32 -12.74 -14.24
CA ILE A 60 6.88 -12.63 -14.01
C ILE A 60 6.56 -12.49 -12.52
N MET A 61 7.21 -13.32 -11.69
CA MET A 61 7.07 -13.23 -10.24
C MET A 61 7.52 -11.86 -9.71
N VAL A 62 8.65 -11.33 -10.18
CA VAL A 62 9.12 -10.00 -9.73
C VAL A 62 8.18 -8.88 -10.21
N ALA A 63 7.68 -8.94 -11.45
CA ALA A 63 6.82 -7.90 -11.99
C ALA A 63 5.45 -7.84 -11.31
N VAL A 64 4.82 -8.98 -11.02
CA VAL A 64 3.43 -9.00 -10.50
C VAL A 64 3.38 -9.21 -8.99
N ILE A 65 4.19 -10.12 -8.45
CA ILE A 65 4.06 -10.55 -7.05
C ILE A 65 4.75 -9.53 -6.14
N ALA A 66 5.91 -8.98 -6.52
CA ALA A 66 6.65 -8.07 -5.65
C ALA A 66 5.91 -6.77 -5.33
N PRO A 67 5.26 -6.05 -6.29
CA PRO A 67 4.46 -4.87 -5.99
C PRO A 67 3.28 -5.19 -5.06
N THR A 68 2.57 -6.28 -5.33
CA THR A 68 1.36 -6.66 -4.58
C THR A 68 1.68 -7.16 -3.18
N VAL A 69 2.68 -8.02 -3.02
CA VAL A 69 3.09 -8.53 -1.70
C VAL A 69 3.64 -7.41 -0.84
N GLY A 70 4.49 -6.51 -1.38
CA GLY A 70 4.99 -5.38 -0.61
C GLY A 70 3.88 -4.41 -0.19
N THR A 71 2.93 -4.13 -1.08
CA THR A 71 1.73 -3.34 -0.73
C THR A 71 0.91 -3.99 0.37
N LEU A 72 0.69 -5.31 0.29
CA LEU A 72 -0.01 -6.07 1.33
C LEU A 72 0.70 -5.97 2.68
N VAL A 73 2.03 -6.15 2.71
CA VAL A 73 2.83 -6.04 3.93
C VAL A 73 2.71 -4.64 4.55
N VAL A 74 2.83 -3.58 3.73
CA VAL A 74 2.67 -2.19 4.20
C VAL A 74 1.31 -1.98 4.85
N GLN A 75 0.24 -2.47 4.23
CA GLN A 75 -1.12 -2.32 4.76
C GLN A 75 -1.34 -3.12 6.05
N VAL A 76 -0.84 -4.35 6.12
CA VAL A 76 -0.91 -5.17 7.34
C VAL A 76 -0.16 -4.50 8.49
N VAL A 77 1.06 -3.99 8.23
CA VAL A 77 1.84 -3.26 9.23
C VAL A 77 1.09 -2.02 9.71
N ALA A 78 0.47 -1.26 8.80
CA ALA A 78 -0.31 -0.08 9.15
C ALA A 78 -1.54 -0.41 10.00
N VAL A 79 -2.23 -1.52 9.72
CA VAL A 79 -3.35 -2.00 10.55
C VAL A 79 -2.88 -2.41 11.94
N VAL A 80 -1.77 -3.16 12.03
CA VAL A 80 -1.19 -3.57 13.32
C VAL A 80 -0.77 -2.34 14.14
N LEU A 81 -0.14 -1.36 13.49
CA LEU A 81 0.21 -0.09 14.14
C LEU A 81 -1.03 0.68 14.60
N ALA A 82 -2.10 0.71 13.81
CA ALA A 82 -3.35 1.39 14.16
C ALA A 82 -4.04 0.75 15.37
N ILE A 83 -3.99 -0.58 15.50
CA ILE A 83 -4.55 -1.30 16.65
C ILE A 83 -3.78 -0.98 17.95
N GLY A 84 -2.46 -0.84 17.85
CA GLY A 84 -1.60 -0.53 19.00
C GLY A 84 -1.49 0.96 19.32
N TRP A 85 -2.08 1.86 18.52
CA TRP A 85 -1.87 3.30 18.63
C TRP A 85 -2.78 3.91 19.71
N SER A 86 -2.21 4.53 20.73
CA SER A 86 -2.96 5.17 21.83
C SER A 86 -3.40 6.61 21.53
N GLY A 87 -3.33 7.04 20.28
CA GLY A 87 -3.52 8.42 19.82
C GLY A 87 -4.31 8.44 18.51
N ARG A 88 -4.29 9.58 17.79
CA ARG A 88 -5.03 9.70 16.53
C ARG A 88 -4.46 8.75 15.46
N ALA A 89 -5.22 7.72 15.11
CA ALA A 89 -4.81 6.68 14.16
C ALA A 89 -5.16 7.03 12.71
N PHE A 90 -5.97 8.08 12.50
CA PHE A 90 -6.40 8.57 11.19
C PHE A 90 -5.29 8.76 10.13
N PRO A 91 -4.06 9.23 10.47
CA PRO A 91 -3.01 9.40 9.48
C PRO A 91 -2.43 8.08 8.94
N LEU A 92 -2.58 6.97 9.67
CA LEU A 92 -1.95 5.68 9.34
C LEU A 92 -2.39 5.10 8.00
N PRO A 93 -3.69 5.02 7.65
CA PRO A 93 -4.10 4.54 6.34
C PRO A 93 -3.59 5.44 5.20
N LEU A 94 -3.41 6.74 5.42
CA LEU A 94 -2.84 7.66 4.43
C LEU A 94 -1.34 7.42 4.24
N LEU A 95 -0.59 7.29 5.34
CA LEU A 95 0.83 6.96 5.30
C LEU A 95 1.08 5.61 4.64
N ALA A 96 0.21 4.63 4.90
CA ALA A 96 0.28 3.31 4.29
C ALA A 96 0.01 3.34 2.78
N ALA A 97 -0.93 4.17 2.33
CA ALA A 97 -1.16 4.40 0.90
C ALA A 97 0.07 5.03 0.23
N VAL A 98 0.68 6.05 0.86
CA VAL A 98 1.91 6.68 0.34
C VAL A 98 3.07 5.69 0.31
N ALA A 99 3.29 4.92 1.39
CA ALA A 99 4.33 3.90 1.44
C ALA A 99 4.14 2.81 0.38
N SER A 100 2.89 2.39 0.14
CA SER A 100 2.54 1.45 -0.93
C SER A 100 2.87 2.02 -2.31
N ALA A 101 2.57 3.30 -2.55
CA ALA A 101 2.91 3.97 -3.80
C ALA A 101 4.43 4.08 -4.01
N LEU A 102 5.18 4.45 -2.97
CA LEU A 102 6.65 4.51 -3.00
C LEU A 102 7.27 3.13 -3.26
N TRP A 103 6.71 2.07 -2.67
CA TRP A 103 7.13 0.70 -2.94
C TRP A 103 6.92 0.31 -4.41
N CYS A 104 5.72 0.55 -4.95
CA CYS A 104 5.44 0.28 -6.35
C CYS A 104 6.37 1.08 -7.28
N TRP A 105 6.66 2.33 -6.93
CA TRP A 105 7.59 3.17 -7.70
C TRP A 105 9.02 2.63 -7.65
N SER A 106 9.53 2.22 -6.48
CA SER A 106 10.90 1.71 -6.36
C SER A 106 11.11 0.42 -7.15
N ILE A 107 10.13 -0.50 -7.13
CA ILE A 107 10.16 -1.72 -7.94
C ILE A 107 10.14 -1.38 -9.45
N THR A 108 9.30 -0.44 -9.86
CA THR A 108 9.23 0.00 -11.26
C THR A 108 10.55 0.63 -11.71
N ALA A 109 11.14 1.49 -10.88
CA ALA A 109 12.42 2.13 -11.17
C ALA A 109 13.58 1.13 -11.23
N ALA A 110 13.63 0.16 -10.30
CA ALA A 110 14.63 -0.90 -10.31
C ALA A 110 14.53 -1.77 -11.57
N ALA A 111 13.31 -2.15 -11.97
CA ALA A 111 13.10 -2.92 -13.20
C ALA A 111 13.53 -2.13 -14.44
N ALA A 112 13.22 -0.84 -14.52
CA ALA A 112 13.66 0.02 -15.63
C ALA A 112 15.19 0.13 -15.69
N ALA A 113 15.87 0.26 -14.55
CA ALA A 113 17.33 0.30 -14.48
C ALA A 113 17.96 -1.01 -14.96
N VAL A 114 17.39 -2.16 -14.57
CA VAL A 114 17.80 -3.48 -15.04
C VAL A 114 17.66 -3.57 -16.56
N VAL A 115 16.49 -3.23 -17.11
CA VAL A 115 16.27 -3.28 -18.57
C VAL A 115 17.27 -2.39 -19.32
N LYS A 116 17.61 -1.21 -18.80
CA LYS A 116 18.62 -0.32 -19.39
C LYS A 116 20.03 -0.91 -19.34
N ALA A 117 20.38 -1.68 -18.31
CA ALA A 117 21.71 -2.27 -18.17
C ALA A 117 21.93 -3.48 -19.10
N TYR A 118 20.85 -4.18 -19.49
CA TYR A 118 20.90 -5.38 -20.35
C TYR A 118 20.54 -5.11 -21.82
N ARG A 119 20.26 -3.86 -22.21
CA ARG A 119 20.12 -3.40 -23.60
C ARG A 119 21.40 -2.70 -24.05
#